data_AF-A0A923CA68-F1
#
_entry.id   AF-A0A923CA68-F1
#
_cell.length_a   1.000
_cell.length_b   1.000
_cell.length_c   1.000
_cell.angle_alpha   90.00
_cell.angle_beta   90.00
_cell.angle_gamma   90.00
#
_symmetry.space_group_name_H-M   'P 1'
#
loop_
_entity.id
_entity.type
_entity.pdbx_description
1 polymer ?
#
loop_
_entity_poly.entity_id
_entity_poly.type
_entity_poly.pdbx_seq_one_letter_code
_entity_poly.pdbx_strand_id
1 'polypeptide(L)'
;MHHSSCETCDEEYTLPPVEALMAGTLALLTGYAQSAPDCAHRPLMAAKLVSNLFFLSGHPDLSPPMQTMLANLRTRWQMEAERQQTHTSPTAPP
;
A
#
# COMPACT_ATOMS: atom_id res chain seq x y z
N MET A 1 35.38 -33.94 -9.25
CA MET A 1 34.28 -33.93 -8.26
C MET A 1 34.70 -33.01 -7.12
N HIS A 2 34.17 -31.79 -7.05
CA HIS A 2 34.08 -31.04 -5.80
C HIS A 2 32.69 -30.42 -5.74
N HIS A 3 32.03 -30.70 -4.62
CA HIS A 3 30.63 -30.42 -4.36
C HIS A 3 30.36 -28.92 -4.25
N SER A 4 29.19 -28.57 -4.78
CA SER A 4 28.35 -27.42 -4.46
C SER A 4 28.38 -27.01 -2.99
N SER A 5 28.42 -25.70 -2.74
CA SER A 5 27.47 -25.07 -1.82
C SER A 5 27.07 -23.71 -2.38
N CYS A 6 25.84 -23.69 -2.87
CA CYS A 6 25.03 -22.52 -3.12
C CYS A 6 24.82 -21.81 -1.78
N GLU A 7 25.72 -20.90 -1.42
CA GLU A 7 25.45 -19.92 -0.36
C GLU A 7 24.63 -18.78 -0.98
N THR A 8 23.37 -19.08 -1.29
CA THR A 8 22.33 -18.06 -1.18
C THR A 8 22.29 -17.70 0.29
N CYS A 9 23.07 -16.69 0.67
CA CYS A 9 22.92 -16.00 1.94
C CYS A 9 21.48 -15.49 1.99
N ASP A 10 20.59 -16.26 2.62
CA ASP A 10 19.38 -15.78 3.25
C ASP A 10 19.79 -14.77 4.33
N GLU A 11 20.24 -13.58 3.91
CA GLU A 11 20.18 -12.41 4.76
C GLU A 11 18.69 -12.13 4.98
N GLU A 12 18.17 -12.61 6.12
CA GLU A 12 16.91 -12.17 6.69
C GLU A 12 17.04 -10.68 7.03
N TYR A 13 17.08 -9.83 6.00
CA TYR A 13 17.12 -8.38 6.11
C TYR A 13 15.75 -7.95 6.62
N THR A 14 15.59 -7.99 7.94
CA THR A 14 14.40 -7.49 8.60
C THR A 14 14.39 -6.00 8.38
N LEU A 15 13.66 -5.55 7.35
CA LEU A 15 13.47 -4.14 7.08
C LEU A 15 12.97 -3.47 8.36
N PRO A 16 13.59 -2.36 8.81
CA PRO A 16 13.02 -1.47 9.80
C PRO A 16 11.52 -1.29 9.59
N PRO A 17 10.69 -1.21 10.66
CA PRO A 17 9.24 -1.19 10.53
C PRO A 17 8.70 -0.15 9.53
N VAL A 18 9.35 1.02 9.46
CA VAL A 18 9.00 2.07 8.50
C VAL A 18 9.30 1.67 7.05
N GLU A 19 10.43 1.01 6.79
CA GLU A 19 10.82 0.56 5.45
C GLU A 19 9.95 -0.60 4.98
N ALA A 20 9.60 -1.53 5.88
CA ALA A 20 8.65 -2.60 5.59
C ALA A 20 7.27 -2.02 5.23
N LEU A 21 6.79 -1.03 5.98
CA LEU A 21 5.52 -0.36 5.70
C LEU A 21 5.57 0.44 4.38
N MET A 22 6.69 1.11 4.08
CA MET A 22 6.90 1.79 2.80
C MET A 22 6.90 0.79 1.65
N ALA A 23 7.66 -0.30 1.74
CA ALA A 23 7.72 -1.35 0.73
C ALA A 23 6.33 -1.98 0.48
N GLY A 24 5.60 -2.30 1.55
CA GLY A 24 4.22 -2.81 1.44
C GLY A 24 3.27 -1.79 0.80
N THR A 25 3.45 -0.50 1.06
CA THR A 25 2.66 0.57 0.44
C THR A 25 2.95 0.71 -1.05
N LEU A 26 4.23 0.65 -1.44
CA LEU A 26 4.65 0.69 -2.84
C LEU A 26 4.12 -0.53 -3.60
N ALA A 27 4.29 -1.74 -3.05
CA ALA A 27 3.76 -2.96 -3.62
C ALA A 27 2.24 -2.89 -3.82
N LEU A 28 1.52 -2.33 -2.84
CA LEU A 28 0.07 -2.16 -2.92
C LEU A 28 -0.35 -1.10 -3.95
N LEU A 29 0.37 0.02 -4.05
CA LEU A 29 0.17 1.03 -5.10
C LEU A 29 0.34 0.41 -6.49
N THR A 30 1.39 -0.39 -6.67
CA THR A 30 1.66 -1.12 -7.91
C THR A 30 0.54 -2.11 -8.22
N GLY A 31 0.14 -2.93 -7.24
CA GLY A 31 -0.97 -3.86 -7.41
C GLY A 31 -2.28 -3.15 -7.75
N TYR A 32 -2.58 -2.00 -7.12
CA TYR A 32 -3.77 -1.22 -7.42
C TYR A 32 -3.75 -0.71 -8.86
N ALA A 33 -2.62 -0.16 -9.31
CA ALA A 33 -2.44 0.33 -10.67
C ALA A 33 -2.57 -0.79 -11.72
N GLN A 34 -2.12 -2.00 -11.40
CA GLN A 34 -2.19 -3.17 -12.28
C GLN A 34 -3.51 -3.92 -12.22
N SER A 35 -4.32 -3.72 -11.18
CA SER A 35 -5.63 -4.37 -11.05
C SER A 35 -6.59 -3.90 -12.15
N ALA A 36 -7.48 -4.78 -12.59
CA ALA A 36 -8.57 -4.40 -13.49
C ALA A 36 -9.57 -3.46 -12.78
N PRO A 37 -10.27 -2.56 -13.50
CA PRO A 37 -11.21 -1.61 -12.90
C PRO A 37 -12.36 -2.27 -12.13
N ASP A 38 -12.77 -3.47 -12.55
CA ASP A 38 -13.84 -4.31 -11.99
C ASP A 38 -13.33 -5.33 -10.96
N CYS A 39 -12.04 -5.29 -10.61
CA CYS A 39 -11.49 -6.17 -9.59
C CYS A 39 -12.13 -5.90 -8.23
N ALA A 40 -12.79 -6.92 -7.66
CA ALA A 40 -13.48 -6.83 -6.37
C ALA A 40 -12.58 -6.38 -5.20
N HIS A 41 -11.27 -6.60 -5.29
CA HIS A 41 -10.31 -6.19 -4.25
C HIS A 41 -9.88 -4.73 -4.38
N ARG A 42 -10.12 -4.07 -5.52
CA ARG A 42 -9.65 -2.71 -5.78
C ARG A 42 -10.13 -1.69 -4.73
N PRO A 43 -11.40 -1.70 -4.27
CA PRO A 43 -11.83 -0.83 -3.16
C PRO A 43 -11.11 -1.12 -1.84
N LEU A 44 -10.84 -2.41 -1.55
CA LEU A 44 -10.12 -2.81 -0.34
C LEU A 44 -8.65 -2.38 -0.37
N MET A 45 -8.03 -2.45 -1.55
CA MET A 45 -6.66 -1.96 -1.76
C MET A 45 -6.57 -0.46 -1.55
N ALA A 46 -7.52 0.33 -2.09
CA ALA A 46 -7.60 1.77 -1.85
C ALA A 46 -7.76 2.09 -0.36
N ALA A 47 -8.65 1.38 0.35
CA ALA A 47 -8.83 1.55 1.80
C ALA A 47 -7.55 1.21 2.59
N LYS A 48 -6.84 0.14 2.21
CA LYS A 48 -5.58 -0.23 2.86
C LYS A 48 -4.46 0.78 2.58
N LEU A 49 -4.41 1.38 1.38
CA LEU A 49 -3.50 2.47 1.07
C LEU A 49 -3.72 3.68 1.99
N VAL A 50 -4.97 4.06 2.24
CA VAL A 50 -5.30 5.15 3.18
C VAL A 50 -4.74 4.84 4.58
N SER A 51 -4.93 3.60 5.06
CA SER A 51 -4.43 3.19 6.38
C SER A 51 -2.90 3.21 6.45
N ASN A 52 -2.21 2.67 5.45
CA ASN A 52 -0.74 2.68 5.43
C ASN A 52 -0.18 4.11 5.37
N LEU A 53 -0.76 4.97 4.53
CA LEU A 53 -0.34 6.37 4.41
C LEU A 53 -0.59 7.16 5.70
N PHE A 54 -1.63 6.83 6.46
CA PHE A 54 -1.82 7.39 7.80
C PHE A 54 -0.67 7.05 8.73
N PHE A 55 -0.31 5.77 8.84
CA PHE A 55 0.79 5.33 9.69
C PHE A 55 2.14 5.92 9.25
N LEU A 56 2.43 5.96 7.95
CA LEU A 56 3.65 6.59 7.43
C LEU A 56 3.67 8.09 7.70
N SER A 57 2.56 8.81 7.49
CA SER A 57 2.50 10.26 7.71
C SER A 57 2.74 10.69 9.16
N GLY A 58 2.55 9.80 10.13
CA GLY A 58 2.83 10.04 11.54
C GLY A 58 4.11 9.38 12.06
N HIS A 59 4.92 8.77 11.18
CA HIS A 59 6.08 7.99 11.60
C HIS A 59 7.26 8.91 11.99
N PRO A 60 7.85 8.75 13.20
CA PRO A 60 8.90 9.64 13.70
C PRO A 60 10.20 9.60 12.89
N ASP A 61 10.50 8.45 12.27
CA ASP A 61 11.72 8.27 11.47
C ASP A 61 11.68 8.95 10.10
N LEU A 62 10.55 9.53 9.70
CA LEU A 62 10.43 10.28 8.44
C LEU A 62 10.62 11.78 8.67
N SER A 63 11.19 12.47 7.68
CA SER A 63 11.34 13.92 7.75
C SER A 63 9.98 14.64 7.77
N PRO A 64 9.85 15.81 8.42
CA PRO A 64 8.60 16.57 8.45
C PRO A 64 8.01 16.89 7.05
N PRO A 65 8.83 17.23 6.03
CA PRO A 65 8.31 17.39 4.66
C PRO A 65 7.73 16.11 4.09
N MET A 66 8.37 14.95 4.34
CA MET A 66 7.88 13.64 3.89
C MET A 66 6.55 13.28 4.56
N GLN A 67 6.46 13.46 5.88
CA GLN A 67 5.21 13.28 6.64
C GLN A 67 4.06 14.12 6.05
N THR A 68 4.35 15.39 5.75
CA THR A 68 3.38 16.32 5.12
C THR A 68 2.94 15.84 3.73
N MET A 69 3.90 15.43 2.89
CA MET A 69 3.61 14.87 1.57
C MET A 69 2.70 13.63 1.67
N LEU A 70 3.01 12.71 2.59
CA LEU A 70 2.24 11.49 2.80
C LEU A 70 0.84 11.76 3.35
N ALA A 71 0.69 12.75 4.24
CA ALA A 71 -0.61 13.19 4.72
C ALA A 71 -1.49 13.73 3.58
N ASN A 72 -0.91 14.53 2.67
CA ASN A 72 -1.60 15.02 1.48
C ASN A 72 -1.97 13.89 0.53
N LEU A 73 -1.08 12.91 0.35
CA LEU A 73 -1.33 11.74 -0.49
C LEU A 73 -2.47 10.89 0.09
N ARG A 74 -2.51 10.70 1.41
CA ARG A 74 -3.60 10.02 2.11
C ARG A 74 -4.95 10.67 1.81
N THR A 75 -5.04 11.99 1.88
CA THR A 75 -6.29 12.73 1.59
C THR A 75 -6.78 12.48 0.17
N ARG A 76 -5.89 12.38 -0.82
CA ARG A 76 -6.26 12.04 -2.20
C ARG A 76 -6.77 10.60 -2.33
N TRP A 77 -6.13 9.67 -1.62
CA TRP A 77 -6.57 8.27 -1.60
C TRP A 77 -7.88 8.05 -0.85
N GLN A 78 -8.20 8.87 0.15
CA GLN A 78 -9.51 8.85 0.82
C GLN A 78 -10.63 9.15 -0.17
N MET A 79 -10.49 10.21 -0.97
CA MET A 79 -11.46 10.55 -2.02
C MET A 79 -11.60 9.42 -3.05
N GLU A 80 -10.50 8.78 -3.44
CA GLU A 80 -10.54 7.64 -4.37
C GLU A 80 -11.25 6.43 -3.75
N ALA A 81 -10.97 6.10 -2.50
CA ALA A 81 -11.61 4.99 -1.78
C ALA A 81 -13.13 5.22 -1.65
N GLU A 82 -13.56 6.44 -1.33
CA GLU A 82 -14.96 6.83 -1.28
C GLU A 82 -15.64 6.69 -2.65
N ARG A 83 -14.97 7.12 -3.73
CA ARG A 83 -15.47 7.00 -5.11
C ARG A 83 -15.70 5.55 -5.54
N GLN A 84 -14.81 4.65 -5.09
CA GLN A 84 -14.89 3.21 -5.36
C GLN A 84 -16.05 2.55 -4.59
N GLN A 85 -16.32 2.96 -3.35
CA GLN A 85 -17.41 2.42 -2.54
C GLN A 85 -18.79 2.69 -3.15
N THR A 86 -19.00 3.89 -3.70
CA THR A 86 -20.26 4.27 -4.36
C THR A 86 -20.61 3.38 -5.56
N HIS A 87 -19.60 2.85 -6.28
CA HIS A 87 -19.84 1.96 -7.43
C HIS A 87 -20.24 0.53 -7.04
N THR A 88 -20.00 0.13 -5.80
CA THR A 88 -20.25 -1.25 -5.33
C THR A 88 -21.62 -1.45 -4.66
N SER A 89 -22.41 -0.39 -4.47
CA SER A 89 -23.80 -0.52 -4.00
C SER A 89 -24.70 -0.96 -5.16
N PRO A 90 -25.26 -2.18 -5.13
CA PRO A 90 -26.20 -2.61 -6.15
C PRO A 90 -27.52 -1.84 -5.98
N THR A 91 -27.91 -1.09 -7.02
CA THR A 91 -29.27 -0.60 -7.19
C THR A 91 -30.23 -1.79 -7.16
N ALA A 92 -30.97 -1.95 -6.06
CA ALA A 92 -32.10 -2.86 -6.00
C ALA A 92 -33.22 -2.33 -6.92
N PRO A 93 -33.72 -3.12 -7.90
CA PRO A 93 -34.88 -2.72 -8.68
C PRO A 93 -36.18 -2.88 -7.87
N PRO A 94 -37.22 -2.08 -8.17
CA PRO A 94 -38.55 -2.20 -7.55
C PRO A 94 -39.29 -3.48 -7.93
#